data_AF-A0A939BB64-F1
#
_entry.id   AF-A0A939BB64-F1
#
_cell.length_a   1.000
_cell.length_b   1.000
_cell.length_c   1.000
_cell.angle_alpha   90.00
_cell.angle_beta   90.00
_cell.angle_gamma   90.00
#
_symmetry.space_group_name_H-M   'P 1'
#
loop_
_entity.id
_entity.type
_entity.pdbx_description
1 polymer ?
#
loop_
_entity_poly.entity_id
_entity_poly.type
_entity_poly.pdbx_seq_one_letter_code
_entity_poly.pdbx_strand_id
1 'polypeptide(L)' 'MNANPILLQKKYSRVIECFAGRMNISLDDALEFFYHSEVYQLMRDGVSDMHCMSDEYLAEELKQEYETKQVVK' A
#
# COMPACT_ATOMS: atom_id res chain seq x y z
N MET A 1 -1.77 -15.45 9.60
CA MET A 1 -0.41 -16.01 9.50
C MET A 1 0.55 -14.83 9.53
N ASN A 2 1.67 -14.86 10.28
CA ASN A 2 2.52 -13.67 10.44
C ASN A 2 3.73 -13.73 9.50
N ALA A 3 3.84 -12.77 8.58
CA ALA A 3 5.01 -12.61 7.73
C ALA A 3 6.24 -12.21 8.55
N ASN A 4 7.44 -12.56 8.08
CA ASN A 4 8.68 -12.09 8.69
C ASN A 4 8.72 -10.55 8.64
N PRO A 5 8.91 -9.84 9.77
CA PRO A 5 8.85 -8.39 9.81
C PRO A 5 9.80 -7.69 8.82
N ILE A 6 11.00 -8.22 8.61
CA ILE A 6 11.98 -7.62 7.68
C ILE A 6 11.51 -7.77 6.23
N LEU A 7 10.93 -8.91 5.87
CA LEU A 7 10.40 -9.14 4.53
C LEU A 7 9.17 -8.28 4.26
N LEU A 8 8.32 -8.09 5.27
CA LEU A 8 7.14 -7.26 5.19
C LEU A 8 7.50 -5.78 4.98
N GLN A 9 8.51 -5.28 5.71
CA GLN A 9 9.01 -3.91 5.52
C GLN A 9 9.57 -3.69 4.11
N LYS A 10 10.37 -4.64 3.59
CA LYS A 10 10.86 -4.57 2.19
C LYS A 10 9.70 -4.57 1.19
N LYS A 11 8.66 -5.36 1.45
CA LYS A 11 7.47 -5.39 0.60
C LYS A 11 6.77 -4.03 0.58
N TYR A 12 6.59 -3.40 1.75
CA TYR A 12 6.02 -2.06 1.83
C TYR A 12 6.79 -1.06 0.96
N SER A 13 8.12 -1.03 1.04
CA SER A 13 8.93 -0.14 0.19
C SER A 13 8.63 -0.31 -1.30
N ARG A 14 8.55 -1.56 -1.79
CA ARG A 14 8.25 -1.83 -3.22
C ARG A 14 6.84 -1.41 -3.61
N VAL A 15 5.85 -1.65 -2.74
CA VAL A 15 4.46 -1.28 -2.98
C VAL A 15 4.32 0.25 -3.04
N ILE A 16 4.97 0.96 -2.11
CA ILE A 16 4.99 2.44 -2.07
C ILE A 16 5.64 3.01 -3.34
N GLU A 17 6.79 2.49 -3.76
CA GLU A 17 7.44 2.91 -5.01
C GLU A 17 6.55 2.66 -6.23
N CYS A 18 5.89 1.50 -6.30
CA CYS A 18 4.96 1.17 -7.38
C CYS A 18 3.75 2.12 -7.41
N PHE A 19 3.16 2.39 -6.24
CA PHE A 19 2.04 3.32 -6.09
C PHE A 19 2.40 4.75 -6.48
N ALA A 20 3.54 5.27 -6.00
CA ALA A 20 4.04 6.60 -6.34
C ALA A 20 4.21 6.77 -7.85
N GLY A 21 4.81 5.77 -8.51
CA GLY A 21 4.99 5.76 -9.96
C GLY A 21 3.66 5.72 -10.73
N ARG A 22 2.66 4.97 -10.26
CA ARG A 22 1.33 4.90 -10.91
C ARG A 22 0.54 6.19 -10.78
N MET A 23 0.60 6.83 -9.61
CA MET A 23 -0.15 8.06 -9.32
C MET A 23 0.58 9.33 -9.76
N ASN A 24 1.86 9.22 -10.14
CA ASN A 24 2.73 10.34 -10.45
C ASN A 24 2.78 11.37 -9.30
N ILE A 25 2.93 10.87 -8.06
CA ILE A 25 3.09 11.65 -6.83
C ILE A 25 4.50 11.46 -6.26
N SER A 26 4.90 12.30 -5.31
CA SER A 26 6.19 12.13 -4.66
C SER A 26 6.23 10.86 -3.82
N LEU A 27 7.44 10.31 -3.58
CA LEU A 27 7.61 9.18 -2.67
C LEU A 27 7.18 9.54 -1.23
N ASP A 28 7.32 10.81 -0.84
CA ASP A 28 6.92 11.30 0.48
C ASP A 28 5.39 11.28 0.63
N ASP A 29 4.67 11.82 -0.36
CA ASP A 29 3.19 11.79 -0.38
C ASP A 29 2.66 10.34 -0.40
N ALA A 30 3.31 9.47 -1.17
CA ALA A 30 2.96 8.06 -1.26
C ALA A 30 3.19 7.34 0.07
N LEU A 31 4.30 7.63 0.75
CA LEU A 31 4.65 7.08 2.06
C LEU A 31 3.65 7.54 3.13
N GLU A 32 3.35 8.83 3.17
CA GLU A 32 2.37 9.41 4.09
C GLU A 32 1.00 8.75 3.89
N PHE A 33 0.53 8.68 2.65
CA PHE A 33 -0.75 8.05 2.35
C PHE A 33 -0.76 6.56 2.73
N PHE A 34 0.29 5.81 2.38
CA PHE A 34 0.39 4.39 2.65
C PHE A 34 0.15 4.04 4.12
N TYR A 35 0.79 4.75 5.06
CA TYR A 35 0.61 4.46 6.49
C TYR A 35 -0.77 4.82 7.05
N HIS A 36 -1.56 5.61 6.33
CA HIS A 36 -2.95 5.94 6.65
C HIS A 36 -3.97 5.15 5.82
N SER A 37 -3.50 4.24 4.97
CA SER A 37 -4.33 3.43 4.09
C SER A 37 -4.96 2.23 4.80
N GLU A 38 -6.13 1.83 4.36
CA GLU A 38 -6.75 0.55 4.75
C GLU A 38 -5.91 -0.62 4.23
N VAL A 39 -5.34 -0.49 3.02
CA VAL A 39 -4.45 -1.52 2.44
C VAL A 39 -3.29 -1.85 3.37
N TYR A 40 -2.64 -0.84 3.96
CA TYR A 40 -1.57 -1.05 4.94
C TYR A 40 -2.07 -1.81 6.18
N GLN A 41 -3.22 -1.45 6.72
CA GLN A 41 -3.81 -2.13 7.88
C GLN A 41 -4.08 -3.60 7.58
N LEU A 42 -4.69 -3.90 6.44
CA LEU A 42 -4.97 -5.27 6.00
C LEU A 42 -3.69 -6.09 5.81
N MET A 43 -2.65 -5.50 5.20
CA MET A 43 -1.35 -6.16 5.03
C MET A 43 -0.67 -6.42 6.38
N ARG A 44 -0.68 -5.43 7.29
CA ARG A 44 -0.06 -5.50 8.62
C ARG A 44 -0.71 -6.59 9.47
N ASP A 45 -2.04 -6.65 9.47
CA ASP A 45 -2.82 -7.57 10.29
C ASP A 45 -2.95 -8.95 9.63
N GLY A 46 -2.45 -9.10 8.40
CA GLY A 46 -2.48 -10.35 7.67
C GLY A 46 -3.89 -10.77 7.25
N VAL A 47 -4.81 -9.81 7.10
CA VAL A 47 -6.19 -10.05 6.70
C VAL A 47 -6.22 -10.53 5.25
N SER A 48 -6.94 -11.62 4.99
CA SER A 48 -7.09 -12.22 3.66
C SER A 48 -5.75 -12.52 2.95
N ASP A 49 -4.67 -12.69 3.71
CA ASP A 49 -3.30 -12.85 3.18
C ASP A 49 -2.90 -11.73 2.18
N MET A 50 -3.37 -10.50 2.41
CA MET A 50 -3.04 -9.33 1.57
C MET A 50 -1.53 -9.12 1.41
N HIS A 51 -0.75 -9.43 2.44
CA HIS A 51 0.71 -9.38 2.38
C HIS A 51 1.34 -10.41 1.43
N CYS A 52 0.59 -11.38 0.90
CA CYS A 52 1.04 -12.34 -0.12
C CYS A 52 0.75 -11.89 -1.55
N MET A 53 -0.15 -10.91 -1.75
CA MET A 53 -0.55 -10.41 -3.09
C MET A 53 0.59 -9.69 -3.82
N SER A 54 0.51 -9.55 -5.14
CA SER A 54 1.58 -8.89 -5.91
C SER A 54 1.70 -7.39 -5.56
N ASP A 55 2.88 -6.82 -5.75
CA ASP A 55 3.10 -5.39 -5.48
C ASP A 55 2.21 -4.52 -6.36
N GLU A 56 1.99 -4.94 -7.61
CA GLU A 56 1.11 -4.28 -8.58
C GLU A 56 -0.36 -4.29 -8.16
N TYR A 57 -0.84 -5.41 -7.60
CA TYR A 57 -2.20 -5.52 -7.09
C TYR A 57 -2.40 -4.56 -5.92
N LEU A 58 -1.48 -4.59 -4.94
CA LEU A 58 -1.55 -3.74 -3.76
C LEU A 58 -1.43 -2.25 -4.10
N ALA A 59 -0.62 -1.90 -5.11
CA ALA A 59 -0.54 -0.53 -5.62
C ALA A 59 -1.84 -0.07 -6.29
N GLU A 60 -2.58 -0.98 -6.94
CA GLU A 60 -3.89 -0.65 -7.52
C GLU A 60 -4.96 -0.45 -6.45
N GLU A 61 -4.98 -1.28 -5.41
CA GLU A 61 -5.87 -1.10 -4.25
C GLU A 61 -5.62 0.26 -3.56
N LEU A 62 -4.34 0.63 -3.37
CA LEU A 62 -3.95 1.94 -2.84
C LEU A 62 -4.43 3.09 -3.72
N LYS A 63 -4.33 2.94 -5.04
CA LYS A 63 -4.84 3.92 -6.00
C LYS A 63 -6.36 4.07 -5.91
N GLN A 64 -7.10 2.98 -5.86
CA GLN A 64 -8.55 3.04 -5.69
C GLN A 64 -8.95 3.71 -4.37
N GLU A 65 -8.26 3.39 -3.28
CA GLU A 65 -8.48 4.02 -1.98
C GLU A 65 -8.17 5.52 -2.03
N TYR A 66 -7.03 5.89 -2.63
CA TYR A 66 -6.59 7.28 -2.78
C TYR A 66 -7.60 8.10 -3.58
N GLU A 67 -8.03 7.61 -4.75
CA GLU A 67 -9.02 8.28 -5.60
C GLU A 67 -10.37 8.42 -4.87
N THR A 68 -10.84 7.37 -4.19
CA THR A 68 -12.09 7.40 -3.42
C THR A 68 -12.04 8.46 -2.32
N LYS A 69 -10.92 8.55 -1.59
CA LYS A 69 -10.75 9.54 -0.50
C LYS A 69 -10.60 10.98 -1.01
N GLN A 70 -10.15 11.17 -2.25
CA GLN A 70 -10.08 12.51 -2.88
C GLN A 70 -11.44 12.98 -3.40
N VAL A 71 -12.31 12.07 -3.87
CA VAL A 71 -13.68 12.43 -4.34
C VAL A 71 -14.61 12.84 -3.19
N VAL A 72 -14.31 12.44 -1.95
CA VAL A 72 -15.11 12.75 -0.75
C VAL A 72 -14.67 14.07 -0.07
N LYS A 73 -13.75 14.83 -0.66
CA LYS A 73 -13.35 16.17 -0.17
C LYS A 73 -14.16 17.31 -0.79
#